data_AF-A0A1G8W369-F1
#
_entry.id   AF-A0A1G8W369-F1
#
_cell.length_a   1.000
_cell.length_b   1.000
_cell.length_c   1.000
_cell.angle_alpha   90.00
_cell.angle_beta   90.00
_cell.angle_gamma   90.00
#
_symmetry.space_group_name_H-M   'P 1'
#
loop_
_entity.id
_entity.type
_entity.pdbx_description
1 polymer ?
#
loop_
_entity_poly.entity_id
_entity_poly.type
_entity_poly.pdbx_seq_one_letter_code
_entity_poly.pdbx_strand_id
1 'polypeptide(L)'
;MVNINPLFRPNVPKSAGDIHNRINEISFNSSLLRELRAIHFVHELISENRVEGMRDVLVHMVADDDFMRDLSVATKIVPSPVILSRLKAAGRAAAERFLAAHKQDLNLRGSVDLAEMFG
;
A
#
# COMPACT_ATOMS: atom_id res chain seq x y z
N MET A 1 -5.31 -3.91 -3.82
CA MET A 1 -5.29 -3.01 -2.65
C MET A 1 -5.07 -1.58 -3.09
N VAL A 2 -5.63 -0.63 -2.36
CA VAL A 2 -5.42 0.82 -2.58
C VAL A 2 -4.78 1.37 -1.33
N ASN A 3 -3.55 1.87 -1.46
CA ASN A 3 -2.81 2.37 -0.31
C ASN A 3 -2.93 3.90 -0.22
N ILE A 4 -3.36 4.37 0.95
CA ILE A 4 -3.65 5.80 1.19
C ILE A 4 -2.55 6.43 2.07
N ASN A 5 -1.84 5.64 2.88
CA ASN A 5 -0.72 6.14 3.68
C ASN A 5 0.57 5.47 3.21
N PRO A 6 1.69 6.21 3.10
CA PRO A 6 2.96 5.62 2.67
C PRO A 6 3.35 4.45 3.60
N LEU A 7 3.79 3.33 3.02
CA LEU A 7 4.24 2.16 3.78
C LEU A 7 5.57 2.44 4.50
N PHE A 8 6.44 3.22 3.85
CA PHE A 8 7.75 3.57 4.35
C PHE A 8 7.95 5.09 4.42
N ARG A 9 8.60 5.54 5.50
CA ARG A 9 8.99 6.94 5.68
C ARG A 9 10.44 6.97 6.17
N PRO A 10 11.38 7.55 5.41
CA PRO A 10 12.81 7.49 5.75
C PRO A 10 13.19 8.37 6.94
N ASN A 11 12.42 9.43 7.21
CA ASN A 11 12.76 10.43 8.23
C ASN A 11 12.24 10.04 9.62
N VAL A 12 13.11 10.13 10.63
CA VAL A 12 12.74 9.97 12.05
C VAL A 12 11.93 11.20 12.50
N PRO A 13 10.72 11.02 13.07
CA PRO A 13 9.91 12.14 13.55
C PRO A 13 10.61 12.85 14.72
N LYS A 14 10.66 14.19 14.70
CA LYS A 14 11.34 15.00 15.73
C LYS A 14 10.39 15.87 16.56
N SER A 15 9.11 15.95 16.19
CA SER A 15 8.08 16.69 16.92
C SER A 15 6.97 15.76 17.42
N ALA A 16 6.23 16.18 18.45
CA ALA A 16 5.09 15.42 18.96
C ALA A 16 4.02 15.15 17.88
N GLY A 17 3.76 16.14 17.02
CA GLY A 17 2.85 15.97 15.88
C GLY A 17 3.34 14.90 14.90
N ASP A 18 4.63 14.91 14.56
CA ASP A 18 5.21 13.91 13.67
C ASP A 18 5.17 12.50 14.29
N ILE A 19 5.39 12.38 15.60
CA ILE A 19 5.31 11.12 16.34
C ILE A 19 3.89 10.57 16.30
N HIS A 20 2.87 11.39 16.59
CA HIS A 20 1.48 10.97 16.51
C HIS A 20 1.08 10.53 15.09
N ASN A 21 1.54 11.25 14.06
CA ASN A 21 1.32 10.83 12.68
C ASN A 21 1.98 9.49 12.38
N ARG A 22 3.20 9.28 12.86
CA ARG A 22 3.90 8.00 12.68
C ARG A 22 3.19 6.84 13.38
N ILE A 23 2.66 7.06 14.59
CA ILE A 23 1.86 6.06 15.31
C ILE A 23 0.59 5.71 14.53
N ASN A 24 -0.11 6.72 14.00
CA ASN A 24 -1.32 6.52 13.21
C ASN A 24 -1.02 5.74 11.91
N GLU A 25 0.07 6.07 11.20
CA GLU A 25 0.53 5.33 10.02
C GLU A 25 0.82 3.85 10.35
N ILE A 26 1.60 3.60 11.40
CA ILE A 26 1.95 2.22 11.82
C ILE A 26 0.70 1.45 12.21
N SER A 27 -0.18 2.06 13.01
CA SER A 27 -1.41 1.41 13.49
C SER A 27 -2.32 1.04 12.32
N PHE A 28 -2.49 1.95 11.35
CA PHE A 28 -3.31 1.72 10.17
C PHE A 28 -2.73 0.63 9.25
N ASN A 29 -1.41 0.62 9.05
CA ASN A 29 -0.74 -0.35 8.19
C ASN A 29 -0.56 -1.73 8.87
N SER A 30 -0.64 -1.81 10.20
CA SER A 30 -0.31 -3.04 10.94
C SER A 30 -1.19 -4.24 10.59
N SER A 31 -2.52 -4.05 10.51
CA SER A 31 -3.47 -5.11 10.16
C SER A 31 -3.24 -5.61 8.74
N LEU A 32 -3.01 -4.67 7.82
CA LEU A 32 -2.75 -4.95 6.43
C LEU A 32 -1.44 -5.71 6.22
N LEU A 33 -0.35 -5.26 6.85
CA LEU A 33 0.94 -5.92 6.77
C LEU A 33 0.88 -7.33 7.36
N ARG A 34 0.08 -7.54 8.41
CA ARG A 34 -0.15 -8.88 8.99
C ARG A 34 -0.85 -9.81 7.99
N GLU A 35 -1.86 -9.32 7.28
CA GLU A 35 -2.56 -10.10 6.25
C GLU A 35 -1.66 -10.41 5.06
N LEU A 36 -0.90 -9.43 4.58
CA LEU A 36 0.07 -9.62 3.49
C LEU A 36 1.17 -10.61 3.86
N ARG A 37 1.65 -10.60 5.11
CA ARG A 37 2.62 -11.60 5.59
C ARG A 37 2.02 -13.01 5.64
N ALA A 38 0.74 -13.14 6.00
CA ALA A 38 0.07 -14.44 5.96
C ALA A 38 -0.08 -14.95 4.52
N ILE A 39 -0.42 -14.06 3.58
CA ILE A 39 -0.46 -14.40 2.14
C ILE A 39 0.92 -14.82 1.63
N HIS A 40 1.98 -14.09 2.00
CA HIS A 40 3.35 -14.44 1.65
C HIS A 40 3.76 -15.82 2.18
N PHE A 41 3.41 -16.13 3.43
CA PHE A 41 3.69 -17.45 4.02
C PHE A 41 2.96 -18.59 3.28
N VAL A 42 1.70 -18.37 2.86
CA VAL A 42 0.98 -19.36 2.03
C VAL A 42 1.65 -19.54 0.68
N HIS A 43 2.14 -18.44 0.08
CA HIS A 43 2.94 -18.46 -1.16
C HIS A 43 4.17 -19.34 -1.04
N GLU A 44 4.95 -19.18 0.03
CA GLU A 44 6.13 -20.01 0.29
C GLU A 44 5.74 -21.49 0.43
N LEU A 45 4.71 -21.80 1.22
CA LEU A 45 4.26 -23.18 1.40
C LEU A 45 3.79 -23.85 0.10
N ILE A 46 3.12 -23.10 -0.78
CA ILE A 46 2.73 -23.59 -2.11
C ILE A 46 3.99 -23.84 -2.96
N SER A 47 4.94 -22.91 -2.96
CA SER A 47 6.20 -23.03 -3.72
C SER A 47 7.05 -24.23 -3.28
N GLU A 48 7.01 -24.58 -1.99
CA GLU A 48 7.69 -25.73 -1.41
C GLU A 48 6.90 -27.05 -1.56
N ASN A 49 5.73 -27.05 -2.22
CA ASN A 49 4.80 -28.18 -2.32
C ASN A 49 4.39 -28.77 -0.93
N ARG A 50 4.31 -27.93 0.11
CA ARG A 50 4.00 -28.35 1.49
C ARG A 50 2.52 -28.26 1.84
N VAL A 51 1.70 -27.73 0.95
CA VAL A 51 0.24 -27.61 1.11
C VAL A 51 -0.46 -27.94 -0.21
N GLU A 52 -1.51 -28.75 -0.14
CA GLU A 52 -2.38 -29.06 -1.29
C GLU A 52 -3.73 -28.35 -1.14
N GLY A 53 -4.29 -27.82 -2.24
CA GLY A 53 -5.63 -27.23 -2.26
C GLY A 53 -5.76 -25.77 -1.83
N MET A 54 -4.66 -25.09 -1.48
CA MET A 54 -4.66 -23.64 -1.28
C MET A 54 -4.49 -22.90 -2.61
N ARG A 55 -5.26 -21.82 -2.82
CA ARG A 55 -5.09 -20.96 -3.98
C ARG A 55 -3.99 -19.95 -3.75
N ASP A 56 -3.13 -19.79 -4.75
CA ASP A 56 -2.24 -18.66 -4.87
C ASP A 56 -3.07 -17.37 -5.01
N VAL A 57 -2.91 -16.44 -4.05
CA VAL A 57 -3.59 -15.15 -4.04
C VAL A 57 -2.72 -14.12 -4.76
N LEU A 58 -3.23 -13.61 -5.88
CA LEU A 58 -2.57 -12.55 -6.64
C LEU A 58 -2.82 -11.18 -5.98
N VAL A 59 -1.75 -10.58 -5.45
CA VAL A 59 -1.81 -9.27 -4.80
C VAL A 59 -1.43 -8.16 -5.79
N HIS A 60 -2.31 -7.16 -5.90
CA HIS A 60 -2.06 -5.95 -6.68
C HIS A 60 -2.13 -4.70 -5.79
N MET A 61 -1.28 -3.71 -6.05
CA MET A 61 -1.26 -2.45 -5.29
C MET A 61 -1.37 -1.25 -6.21
N VAL A 62 -2.33 -0.38 -5.90
CA VAL A 62 -2.45 0.97 -6.49
C VAL A 62 -2.09 1.96 -5.39
N ALA A 63 -1.02 2.73 -5.60
CA ALA A 63 -0.52 3.70 -4.64
C ALA A 63 0.01 4.96 -5.34
N ASP A 64 0.03 6.07 -4.61
CA ASP A 64 0.67 7.33 -5.00
C ASP A 64 1.44 7.89 -3.80
N ASP A 65 2.54 7.20 -3.45
CA ASP A 65 3.29 7.49 -2.24
C ASP A 65 3.94 8.89 -2.27
N ASP A 66 4.26 9.42 -3.44
CA ASP A 66 4.82 10.78 -3.59
C ASP A 66 3.75 11.83 -3.28
N PHE A 67 2.57 11.74 -3.90
CA PHE A 67 1.47 12.66 -3.63
C PHE A 67 0.99 12.57 -2.17
N MET A 68 0.89 11.35 -1.63
CA MET A 68 0.48 11.15 -0.24
C MET A 68 1.52 11.62 0.77
N ARG A 69 2.80 11.69 0.42
CA ARG A 69 3.86 12.34 1.23
C ARG A 69 3.77 13.86 1.20
N ASP A 70 3.44 14.44 0.05
CA ASP A 70 3.29 15.89 -0.15
C ASP A 70 2.03 16.46 0.52
N LEU A 71 0.99 15.63 0.69
CA LEU A 71 -0.18 15.95 1.51
C LEU A 71 0.20 15.92 3.01
N SER A 72 0.96 16.93 3.45
CA SER A 72 1.38 17.05 4.84
C SER A 72 0.18 17.26 5.78
N VAL A 73 0.45 17.03 7.07
CA VAL A 73 -0.47 16.97 8.22
C VAL A 73 -1.54 18.08 8.23
N ALA A 74 -1.22 19.27 7.70
CA ALA A 74 -2.11 20.44 7.73
C ALA A 74 -3.41 20.27 6.91
N THR A 75 -3.42 19.44 5.86
CA THR A 75 -4.62 19.20 5.02
C THR A 75 -5.43 17.97 5.42
N LYS A 76 -4.94 17.16 6.37
CA LYS A 76 -5.66 15.96 6.86
C LYS A 76 -6.78 16.28 7.86
N ILE A 77 -6.85 17.53 8.35
CA ILE A 77 -7.78 17.94 9.43
C ILE A 77 -9.02 18.68 8.89
N VAL A 78 -8.96 19.27 7.69
CA VAL A 78 -10.09 20.03 7.14
C VAL A 78 -10.38 19.58 5.70
N PRO A 79 -11.48 18.84 5.45
CA PRO A 79 -11.87 18.46 4.10
C PRO A 79 -12.34 19.72 3.35
N SER A 80 -11.48 20.27 2.50
CA SER A 80 -11.87 21.32 1.57
C SER A 80 -12.21 20.71 0.19
N PRO A 81 -13.15 21.29 -0.56
CA PRO A 81 -13.47 20.83 -1.93
C PRO A 81 -12.25 20.77 -2.84
N VAL A 82 -11.29 21.69 -2.65
CA VAL A 82 -10.03 21.71 -3.41
C VAL A 82 -9.18 20.47 -3.10
N ILE A 83 -9.06 20.09 -1.82
CA ILE A 83 -8.32 18.89 -1.42
C ILE A 83 -9.00 17.62 -1.93
N LEU A 84 -10.33 17.53 -1.85
CA LEU A 84 -11.07 16.39 -2.41
C LEU A 84 -10.90 16.24 -3.92
N SER A 85 -10.91 17.36 -4.66
CA SER A 85 -10.66 17.35 -6.10
C SER A 85 -9.24 16.87 -6.44
N ARG A 86 -8.24 17.33 -5.68
CA ARG A 86 -6.84 16.89 -5.85
C ARG A 86 -6.66 15.40 -5.53
N LEU A 87 -7.24 14.91 -4.43
CA LEU A 87 -7.25 13.49 -4.06
C LEU A 87 -7.86 12.63 -5.17
N LYS A 88 -9.00 13.07 -5.73
CA LYS A 88 -9.65 12.36 -6.84
C LYS A 88 -8.78 12.32 -8.09
N ALA A 89 -8.12 13.42 -8.44
CA ALA A 89 -7.22 13.48 -9.59
C ALA A 89 -6.00 12.56 -9.39
N ALA A 90 -5.37 12.59 -8.21
CA ALA A 90 -4.25 11.72 -7.87
C ALA A 90 -4.63 10.24 -7.93
N GLY A 91 -5.78 9.86 -7.36
CA GLY A 91 -6.27 8.48 -7.43
C GLY A 91 -6.51 7.97 -8.86
N ARG A 92 -7.00 8.84 -9.76
CA ARG A 92 -7.14 8.49 -11.19
C ARG A 92 -5.79 8.30 -11.86
N ALA A 93 -4.86 9.22 -11.64
CA ALA A 93 -3.51 9.11 -12.18
C ALA A 93 -2.80 7.83 -11.68
N ALA A 94 -2.96 7.48 -10.41
CA ALA A 94 -2.42 6.24 -9.84
C ALA A 94 -3.02 4.99 -10.50
N ALA A 95 -4.35 4.98 -10.72
CA ALA A 95 -5.02 3.88 -11.40
C ALA A 95 -4.59 3.76 -12.87
N GLU A 96 -4.42 4.88 -13.58
CA GLU A 96 -3.92 4.90 -14.96
C GLU A 96 -2.50 4.33 -15.04
N ARG A 97 -1.60 4.76 -14.15
CA ARG A 97 -0.23 4.20 -14.05
C ARG A 97 -0.26 2.70 -13.76
N PHE A 98 -1.07 2.27 -12.81
CA PHE A 98 -1.23 0.85 -12.48
C PHE A 98 -1.70 0.04 -13.70
N LEU A 99 -2.74 0.50 -14.40
CA LEU A 99 -3.25 -0.21 -15.57
C LEU A 99 -2.25 -0.20 -16.73
N ALA A 100 -1.51 0.90 -16.94
CA ALA A 100 -0.47 0.95 -17.94
C ALA A 100 0.64 -0.09 -17.68
N ALA A 101 1.02 -0.29 -16.42
CA ALA A 101 2.06 -1.23 -16.03
C ALA A 101 1.58 -2.70 -15.89
N HIS A 102 0.39 -2.91 -15.34
CA HIS A 102 -0.03 -4.22 -14.80
C HIS A 102 -1.35 -4.75 -15.33
N LYS A 103 -2.00 -4.09 -16.31
CA LYS A 103 -3.28 -4.58 -16.86
C LYS A 103 -3.18 -6.00 -17.43
N GLN A 104 -2.04 -6.36 -18.02
CA GLN A 104 -1.80 -7.70 -18.55
C GLN A 104 -1.48 -8.73 -17.47
N ASP A 105 -1.04 -8.29 -16.29
CA ASP A 105 -0.71 -9.16 -15.16
C ASP A 105 -1.97 -9.65 -14.42
N LEU A 106 -3.11 -8.97 -14.61
CA LEU A 106 -4.37 -9.30 -13.94
C LEU A 106 -4.80 -10.74 -14.26
N ASN A 107 -5.08 -11.52 -13.21
CA ASN A 107 -5.38 -12.95 -13.24
C ASN A 107 -4.21 -13.87 -13.64
N LEU A 108 -3.01 -13.33 -13.88
CA LEU A 108 -1.82 -14.11 -14.23
C LEU A 108 -0.76 -14.10 -13.12
N ARG A 109 -0.45 -12.92 -12.57
CA ARG A 109 0.52 -12.74 -11.48
C ARG A 109 0.22 -11.50 -10.65
N GLY A 110 0.70 -11.46 -9.41
CA GLY A 110 0.63 -10.26 -8.59
C GLY A 110 1.47 -9.11 -9.16
N SER A 111 1.10 -7.86 -8.86
CA SER A 111 1.94 -6.69 -9.18
C SER A 111 2.83 -6.26 -8.02
N VAL A 112 2.80 -6.99 -6.91
CA VAL A 112 3.59 -6.73 -5.71
C VAL A 112 4.52 -7.92 -5.51
N ASP A 113 5.80 -7.63 -5.34
CA ASP A 113 6.76 -8.62 -4.88
C ASP A 113 6.66 -8.71 -3.34
N LEU A 114 6.00 -9.76 -2.86
CA LEU A 114 5.85 -9.99 -1.42
C LEU A 114 7.15 -10.50 -0.80
N ALA A 115 8.04 -11.12 -1.57
CA ALA A 115 9.34 -11.57 -1.08
C ALA A 115 10.26 -10.37 -0.85
N GLU A 116 10.32 -9.41 -1.78
CA GLU A 116 11.06 -8.16 -1.56
C GLU A 116 10.48 -7.33 -0.39
N MET A 117 9.16 -7.40 -0.17
CA MET A 117 8.48 -6.64 0.88
C MET A 117 8.73 -7.16 2.30
N PHE A 118 8.98 -8.46 2.48
CA PHE A 118 9.11 -9.12 3.79
C PHE A 118 10.42 -9.87 4.03
N GLY A 119 11.25 -10.06 3.00
CA GLY A 119 12.55 -10.75 3.04
C GLY A 119 13.70 -9.90 3.54
#